data_AF-A0A0L0C4Z6-F1
#
_entry.id   AF-A0A0L0C4Z6-F1
#
_cell.length_a   1.000
_cell.length_b   1.000
_cell.length_c   1.000
_cell.angle_alpha   90.00
_cell.angle_beta   90.00
_cell.angle_gamma   90.00
#
_symmetry.space_group_name_H-M   'P 1'
#
loop_
_entity.id
_entity.type
_entity.pdbx_description
1 polymer ?
#
loop_
_entity_poly.entity_id
_entity_poly.type
_entity_poly.pdbx_seq_one_letter_code
_entity_poly.pdbx_strand_id
1 'polypeptide(L)'
;MLADILEPINGLKQDVKRKALIRIKYEGLVKDTEGRDLTTLAMDRYAYYVCFKCQKAYYGGEARCDAEIGEKFNPEELVCGGCSDVARAQMCPKHGTDFLEYKCRYCCSVAVFFCFGTTHFCDTCHDDFQRLTNIPKNKLPQCPAGPKAKQLMGEDCPLHVIHPPTGEEFALGCGVCRNAQTF
;
A
#
# COMPACT_ATOMS: atom_id res chain seq x y z
N MET A 1 -23.94 -14.88 -24.97
CA MET A 1 -22.77 -15.74 -25.18
C MET A 1 -21.96 -15.73 -23.89
N LEU A 2 -21.66 -16.89 -23.29
CA LEU A 2 -20.85 -16.98 -22.06
C LEU A 2 -19.39 -16.57 -22.29
N ALA A 3 -18.89 -16.78 -23.52
CA ALA A 3 -17.51 -16.47 -23.90
C ALA A 3 -17.16 -14.97 -23.70
N ASP A 4 -18.05 -14.06 -24.10
CA ASP A 4 -17.84 -12.61 -24.01
C ASP A 4 -17.69 -12.12 -22.57
N ILE A 5 -18.34 -12.80 -21.61
CA ILE A 5 -18.24 -12.49 -20.17
C ILE A 5 -16.95 -13.07 -19.60
N LEU A 6 -16.56 -14.27 -20.04
CA LEU A 6 -15.40 -14.99 -19.52
C LEU A 6 -14.07 -14.43 -20.03
N GLU A 7 -14.02 -13.87 -21.24
CA GLU A 7 -12.80 -13.33 -21.84
C GLU A 7 -12.10 -12.27 -20.95
N PRO A 8 -12.77 -11.19 -20.51
CA PRO A 8 -12.13 -10.18 -19.65
C PRO A 8 -11.74 -10.74 -18.28
N ILE A 9 -12.54 -11.66 -17.71
CA ILE A 9 -12.25 -12.31 -16.43
C ILE A 9 -10.98 -13.17 -16.52
N ASN A 10 -10.85 -13.93 -17.61
CA ASN A 10 -9.68 -14.76 -17.87
C ASN A 10 -8.44 -13.90 -18.11
N GLY A 11 -8.57 -12.78 -18.83
CA GLY A 11 -7.49 -11.80 -19.01
C GLY A 11 -6.99 -11.24 -17.67
N LEU A 12 -7.90 -10.81 -16.80
CA LEU A 12 -7.57 -10.33 -15.47
C LEU A 12 -6.89 -11.41 -14.62
N LYS A 13 -7.43 -12.64 -14.64
CA LYS A 13 -6.86 -13.79 -13.92
C LYS A 13 -5.42 -14.09 -14.35
N GLN A 14 -5.14 -14.05 -15.66
CA GLN A 14 -3.80 -14.26 -16.18
C GLN A 14 -2.83 -13.14 -15.78
N ASP A 15 -3.28 -11.88 -15.79
CA ASP A 15 -2.47 -10.74 -15.36
C ASP A 15 -2.10 -10.81 -13.87
N VAL A 16 -3.07 -11.10 -13.00
CA VAL A 16 -2.85 -11.29 -11.55
C VAL A 16 -1.91 -12.47 -11.30
N LYS A 17 -2.14 -13.61 -11.96
CA LYS A 17 -1.26 -14.79 -11.88
C LYS A 17 0.19 -14.47 -12.23
N ARG A 18 0.41 -13.74 -13.32
CA ARG A 18 1.75 -13.34 -13.76
C ARG A 18 2.44 -12.45 -12.72
N LYS A 19 1.72 -11.45 -12.17
CA LYS A 19 2.26 -10.53 -11.17
C LYS A 19 2.60 -11.23 -9.85
N ALA A 20 1.71 -12.10 -9.36
CA ALA A 20 1.91 -12.86 -8.13
C ALA A 20 3.17 -13.75 -8.20
N LEU A 21 3.37 -14.44 -9.32
CA LEU A 21 4.55 -15.27 -9.56
C LEU A 21 5.86 -14.49 -9.61
N ILE A 22 5.85 -13.27 -10.15
CA ILE A 22 7.04 -12.40 -10.14
C ILE A 22 7.36 -12.00 -8.70
N ARG A 23 6.33 -11.62 -7.93
CA ARG A 23 6.47 -11.14 -6.55
C ARG A 23 7.05 -12.21 -5.61
N ILE A 24 6.52 -13.43 -5.64
CA ILE A 24 6.99 -14.51 -4.75
C ILE A 24 8.45 -14.90 -5.00
N LYS A 25 8.90 -14.82 -6.26
CA LYS A 25 10.29 -15.07 -6.65
C LYS A 25 11.20 -13.94 -6.15
N TYR A 26 10.76 -12.69 -6.29
CA TYR A 26 11.52 -11.52 -5.84
C TYR A 26 11.71 -11.50 -4.32
N GLU A 27 10.69 -11.89 -3.55
CA GLU A 27 10.78 -11.97 -2.08
C GLU A 27 11.69 -13.10 -1.58
N GLY A 28 12.20 -13.96 -2.46
CA GLY A 28 13.10 -15.04 -2.08
C GLY A 28 12.46 -16.13 -1.22
N LEU A 29 11.12 -16.14 -1.10
CA LEU A 29 10.33 -17.14 -0.38
C LEU A 29 10.34 -18.53 -1.06
N VAL A 30 11.07 -18.65 -2.17
CA VAL A 30 11.25 -19.88 -2.96
C VAL A 30 12.55 -20.58 -2.55
N LYS A 31 12.85 -20.63 -1.24
CA LYS A 31 13.80 -21.59 -0.69
C LYS A 31 12.96 -22.70 -0.05
N ASP A 32 13.03 -23.91 -0.60
CA ASP A 32 12.35 -25.13 -0.13
C ASP A 32 10.82 -25.23 -0.32
N THR A 33 10.31 -25.00 -1.53
CA THR A 33 9.02 -25.60 -1.90
C THR A 33 9.26 -26.86 -2.72
N GLU A 34 9.66 -27.94 -2.06
CA GLU A 34 9.48 -29.29 -2.59
C GLU A 34 7.98 -29.53 -2.83
N GLY A 35 7.53 -29.42 -4.08
CA GLY A 35 6.28 -30.03 -4.55
C GLY A 35 4.96 -29.26 -4.45
N ARG A 36 4.92 -27.99 -4.01
CA ARG A 36 3.69 -27.16 -4.12
C ARG A 36 3.65 -26.38 -5.43
N ASP A 37 2.48 -26.27 -6.05
CA ASP A 37 2.26 -25.38 -7.19
C ASP A 37 2.48 -23.92 -6.74
N LEU A 38 3.65 -23.38 -7.09
CA LEU A 38 4.06 -22.00 -6.80
C LEU A 38 3.04 -20.97 -7.27
N THR A 39 2.28 -21.28 -8.33
CA THR A 39 1.21 -20.40 -8.81
C THR A 39 0.12 -20.28 -7.77
N THR A 40 -0.40 -21.41 -7.31
CA THR A 40 -1.47 -21.47 -6.30
C THR A 40 -0.98 -20.79 -5.01
N LEU A 41 0.22 -21.12 -4.56
CA LEU A 41 0.81 -20.47 -3.38
C LEU A 41 0.88 -18.94 -3.52
N ALA A 42 1.33 -18.42 -4.66
CA ALA A 42 1.44 -16.98 -4.88
C ALA A 42 0.06 -16.29 -4.98
N MET A 43 -0.90 -16.94 -5.65
CA MET A 43 -2.27 -16.44 -5.80
C MET A 43 -3.03 -16.43 -4.48
N ASP A 44 -2.79 -17.39 -3.59
CA ASP A 44 -3.41 -17.46 -2.26
C ASP A 44 -2.74 -16.51 -1.27
N ARG A 45 -1.43 -16.26 -1.42
CA ARG A 45 -0.65 -15.43 -0.49
C ARG A 45 -0.96 -13.94 -0.65
N TYR A 46 -1.18 -13.45 -1.87
CA TYR A 46 -1.21 -12.02 -2.15
C TYR A 46 -2.59 -11.52 -2.55
N ALA A 47 -2.95 -10.36 -2.02
CA ALA A 47 -4.14 -9.64 -2.43
C ALA A 47 -3.85 -8.73 -3.63
N TYR A 48 -4.70 -8.79 -4.64
CA TYR A 48 -4.69 -7.90 -5.79
C TYR A 48 -6.00 -7.17 -5.93
N TYR A 49 -5.91 -5.88 -6.24
CA TYR A 49 -7.05 -4.98 -6.38
C TYR A 49 -7.06 -4.36 -7.77
N VAL A 50 -8.23 -3.95 -8.25
CA VAL A 50 -8.38 -3.25 -9.53
C VAL A 50 -8.39 -1.75 -9.26
N CYS A 51 -7.46 -1.02 -9.86
CA CYS A 51 -7.38 0.42 -9.70
C CYS A 51 -8.61 1.10 -10.32
N PHE A 52 -9.31 1.92 -9.55
CA PHE A 52 -10.48 2.68 -10.01
C PHE A 52 -10.18 3.58 -11.19
N LYS A 53 -8.99 4.20 -11.21
CA LYS A 53 -8.60 5.16 -12.26
C LYS A 53 -8.16 4.50 -13.57
N CYS A 54 -7.27 3.50 -13.52
CA CYS A 54 -6.67 2.92 -14.72
C CYS A 54 -7.12 1.48 -15.03
N GLN A 55 -7.97 0.89 -14.18
CA GLN A 55 -8.54 -0.45 -14.34
C GLN A 55 -7.51 -1.59 -14.40
N LYS A 56 -6.25 -1.33 -14.02
CA LYS A 56 -5.19 -2.35 -13.93
C LYS A 56 -5.17 -2.98 -12.53
N ALA A 57 -4.91 -4.28 -12.48
CA ALA A 57 -4.64 -4.98 -11.22
C ALA A 57 -3.33 -4.47 -10.59
N TYR A 58 -3.30 -4.29 -9.27
CA TYR A 58 -2.09 -3.93 -8.53
C TYR A 58 -2.02 -4.71 -7.22
N TYR A 59 -0.80 -4.87 -6.72
CA TYR A 59 -0.52 -5.54 -5.46
C TYR A 59 -1.04 -4.70 -4.28
N GLY A 60 -1.86 -5.29 -3.42
CA GLY A 60 -2.47 -4.63 -2.27
C GLY A 60 -2.07 -5.18 -0.91
N GLY A 61 -1.04 -6.03 -0.85
CA GLY A 61 -0.57 -6.65 0.40
C GLY A 61 -0.69 -8.18 0.40
N GLU A 62 -0.42 -8.79 1.55
CA GLU A 62 -0.69 -10.21 1.75
C GLU A 62 -2.16 -10.42 2.10
N ALA A 63 -2.78 -11.44 1.49
CA ALA A 63 -4.22 -11.71 1.61
C ALA A 63 -4.66 -12.01 3.06
N ARG A 64 -3.74 -12.51 3.90
CA ARG A 64 -4.03 -12.76 5.33
C ARG A 64 -4.44 -11.50 6.10
N CYS A 65 -4.00 -10.32 5.68
CA CYS A 65 -4.39 -9.07 6.33
C CYS A 65 -5.84 -8.67 6.00
N ASP A 66 -6.35 -9.13 4.85
CA ASP A 66 -7.67 -8.77 4.34
C ASP A 66 -8.78 -9.67 4.91
N ALA A 67 -8.43 -10.84 5.48
CA ALA A 67 -9.38 -11.89 5.88
C ALA A 67 -10.43 -11.43 6.92
N GLU A 68 -10.17 -10.35 7.65
CA GLU A 68 -11.02 -9.86 8.73
C GLU A 68 -11.65 -8.49 8.44
N ILE A 69 -11.34 -7.86 7.30
CA ILE A 69 -11.94 -6.59 6.89
C ILE A 69 -13.12 -6.91 5.97
N GLY A 70 -14.33 -6.63 6.46
CA GLY A 70 -15.56 -6.96 5.74
C GLY A 70 -15.69 -6.30 4.36
N GLU A 71 -16.65 -6.77 3.57
CA GLU A 71 -16.84 -6.45 2.13
C GLU A 71 -17.22 -4.98 1.81
N LYS A 72 -17.33 -4.11 2.81
CA LYS A 72 -17.70 -2.70 2.62
C LYS A 72 -16.45 -1.84 2.44
N PHE A 73 -16.05 -1.64 1.19
CA PHE A 73 -15.03 -0.65 0.83
C PHE A 73 -15.57 0.32 -0.22
N ASN A 74 -14.98 1.52 -0.28
CA ASN A 74 -15.24 2.48 -1.34
C ASN A 74 -14.32 2.16 -2.53
N PRO A 75 -14.85 1.74 -3.71
CA PRO A 75 -14.02 1.43 -4.87
C PRO A 75 -13.16 2.61 -5.32
N GLU A 76 -13.59 3.85 -5.11
CA GLU A 76 -12.83 5.05 -5.49
C GLU A 76 -11.51 5.21 -4.73
N GLU A 77 -11.39 4.56 -3.57
CA GLU A 77 -10.16 4.55 -2.77
C GLU A 77 -9.15 3.52 -3.27
N LEU A 78 -9.58 2.52 -4.06
CA LEU A 78 -8.69 1.54 -4.68
C LEU A 78 -7.91 2.18 -5.83
N VAL A 79 -6.83 2.86 -5.48
CA VAL A 79 -6.00 3.55 -6.46
C VAL A 79 -4.58 3.03 -6.34
N CYS A 80 -4.07 2.44 -7.44
CA CYS A 80 -2.71 1.91 -7.47
C CYS A 80 -1.66 3.01 -7.27
N GLY A 81 -0.45 2.65 -6.86
CA GLY A 81 0.67 3.60 -6.66
C GLY A 81 1.02 4.47 -7.87
N GLY A 82 0.64 4.08 -9.10
CA GLY A 82 0.83 4.88 -10.31
C GLY A 82 -0.30 5.87 -10.61
N CYS A 83 -1.45 5.72 -9.95
CA CYS A 83 -2.64 6.56 -10.11
C CYS A 83 -3.03 7.29 -8.81
N SER A 84 -2.48 6.86 -7.67
CA SER A 84 -2.45 7.63 -6.43
C SER A 84 -1.73 8.94 -6.73
N ASP A 85 -1.72 9.90 -5.81
CA ASP A 85 -1.25 11.25 -6.10
C ASP A 85 0.30 11.36 -6.29
N VAL A 86 0.93 10.39 -6.96
CA VAL A 86 2.22 10.51 -7.67
C VAL A 86 2.22 11.64 -8.72
N ALA A 87 1.05 12.19 -9.08
CA ALA A 87 1.03 13.44 -9.84
C ALA A 87 1.52 14.63 -9.00
N ARG A 88 1.31 14.61 -7.67
CA ARG A 88 1.89 15.60 -6.73
C ARG A 88 3.23 15.17 -6.15
N ALA A 89 3.44 13.88 -5.87
CA ALA A 89 4.77 13.39 -5.54
C ALA A 89 5.60 13.32 -6.81
N GLN A 90 6.28 14.43 -7.12
CA GLN A 90 7.16 14.58 -8.27
C GLN A 90 7.95 13.29 -8.52
N MET A 91 7.69 12.65 -9.67
CA MET A 91 8.54 11.55 -10.13
C MET A 91 9.97 12.04 -10.07
N CYS A 92 10.82 11.32 -9.35
CA CYS A 92 12.18 11.78 -9.13
C CYS A 92 12.88 11.88 -10.49
N PRO A 93 13.42 13.04 -10.89
CA PRO A 93 14.08 13.16 -12.19
C PRO A 93 15.27 12.20 -12.34
N LYS A 94 15.87 11.79 -11.21
CA LYS A 94 17.02 10.87 -11.16
C LYS A 94 16.64 9.41 -10.98
N HIS A 95 15.57 9.13 -10.23
CA HIS A 95 15.27 7.77 -9.74
C HIS A 95 13.83 7.31 -10.02
N GLY A 96 13.08 8.06 -10.83
CA GLY A 96 11.68 7.74 -11.16
C GLY A 96 10.83 7.47 -9.92
N THR A 97 10.27 6.27 -9.85
CA THR A 97 9.46 5.77 -8.74
C THR A 97 10.16 4.70 -7.91
N ASP A 98 11.43 4.39 -8.20
CA ASP A 98 12.12 3.22 -7.62
C ASP A 98 12.32 3.35 -6.10
N PHE A 99 12.51 4.57 -5.63
CA PHE A 99 12.63 4.89 -4.20
C PHE A 99 11.45 5.73 -3.70
N LEU A 100 10.28 5.58 -4.34
CA LEU A 100 9.08 6.28 -3.88
C LEU A 100 8.64 5.73 -2.52
N GLU A 101 8.68 6.59 -1.51
CA GLU A 101 8.20 6.27 -0.17
C GLU A 101 6.83 6.89 0.07
N TYR A 102 6.05 6.25 0.94
CA TYR A 102 4.76 6.75 1.41
C TYR A 102 4.81 6.98 2.91
N LYS A 103 4.04 7.95 3.37
CA LYS A 103 3.75 8.17 4.78
C LYS A 103 2.73 7.14 5.25
N CYS A 104 2.88 6.64 6.47
CA CYS A 104 1.83 5.89 7.15
C CYS A 104 0.55 6.72 7.26
N ARG A 105 -0.61 6.18 6.85
CA ARG A 105 -1.89 6.89 6.93
C ARG A 105 -2.19 7.38 8.35
N TYR A 106 -1.78 6.62 9.36
CA TYR A 106 -2.14 6.83 10.77
C TYR A 106 -1.08 7.52 11.64
N CYS A 107 0.11 7.82 11.12
CA CYS A 107 1.14 8.56 11.87
C CYS A 107 2.17 9.27 10.98
N CYS A 108 3.06 10.05 11.57
CA CYS A 108 4.21 10.69 10.91
C CYS A 108 5.40 9.74 10.88
N SER A 109 5.26 8.59 10.23
CA SER A 109 6.35 7.64 9.98
C SER A 109 6.31 7.16 8.53
N VAL A 110 7.45 6.71 8.01
CA VAL A 110 7.51 6.07 6.68
C VAL A 110 6.77 4.74 6.74
N ALA A 111 5.97 4.46 5.72
CA ALA A 111 5.25 3.21 5.60
C ALA A 111 6.16 2.09 5.10
N VAL A 112 5.92 0.89 5.60
CA VAL A 112 6.60 -0.35 5.20
C VAL A 112 5.62 -1.41 4.72
N PHE A 113 4.33 -1.27 5.09
CA PHE A 113 3.25 -2.13 4.65
C PHE A 113 2.26 -1.33 3.79
N PHE A 114 1.65 -2.02 2.85
CA PHE A 114 0.51 -1.53 2.07
C PHE A 114 -0.53 -2.64 2.08
N CYS A 115 -1.70 -2.33 2.66
CA CYS A 115 -2.75 -3.30 2.92
C CYS A 115 -4.07 -2.79 2.35
N PHE A 116 -5.00 -3.72 2.11
CA PHE A 116 -6.38 -3.42 1.68
C PHE A 116 -6.45 -2.71 0.33
N GLY A 117 -5.35 -2.72 -0.43
CA GLY A 117 -5.21 -1.97 -1.68
C GLY A 117 -5.29 -0.44 -1.54
N THR A 118 -5.40 0.13 -0.35
CA THR A 118 -5.66 1.58 -0.18
C THR A 118 -4.77 2.26 0.84
N THR A 119 -4.16 1.49 1.74
CA THR A 119 -3.70 2.05 3.00
C THR A 119 -2.26 1.67 3.31
N HIS A 120 -1.42 2.69 3.44
CA HIS A 120 -0.03 2.53 3.84
C HIS A 120 0.12 2.56 5.37
N PHE A 121 0.87 1.60 5.93
CA PHE A 121 1.15 1.49 7.36
C PHE A 121 2.66 1.44 7.64
N CYS A 122 3.10 2.09 8.73
CA CYS A 122 4.37 1.73 9.36
C CYS A 122 4.20 0.45 10.16
N ASP A 123 5.31 -0.18 10.54
CA ASP A 123 5.33 -1.45 11.27
C ASP A 123 4.47 -1.45 12.53
N THR A 124 4.69 -0.46 13.40
CA THR A 124 3.96 -0.35 14.67
C THR A 124 2.47 -0.03 14.50
N CYS A 125 2.07 0.65 13.43
CA CYS A 125 0.65 0.87 13.14
C CYS A 125 0.01 -0.34 12.47
N HIS A 126 0.78 -1.09 11.68
CA HIS A 126 0.31 -2.33 11.09
C HIS A 126 -0.05 -3.36 12.16
N ASP A 127 0.71 -3.46 13.26
CA ASP A 127 0.38 -4.34 14.39
C ASP A 127 -0.96 -4.03 15.10
N ASP A 128 -1.47 -2.80 14.95
CA ASP A 128 -2.69 -2.30 15.61
C ASP A 128 -3.75 -1.89 14.57
N PHE A 129 -3.65 -2.41 13.34
CA PHE A 129 -4.43 -1.93 12.21
C PHE A 129 -5.94 -2.06 12.46
N GLN A 130 -6.40 -3.17 13.07
CA GLN A 130 -7.81 -3.40 13.37
C GLN A 130 -8.42 -2.29 14.23
N ARG A 131 -7.68 -1.77 15.21
CA ARG A 131 -8.14 -0.65 16.03
C ARG A 131 -8.08 0.65 15.24
N LEU A 132 -6.95 0.90 14.57
CA LEU A 132 -6.67 2.16 13.88
C LEU A 132 -7.64 2.45 12.73
N THR A 133 -7.98 1.46 11.92
CA THR A 133 -8.93 1.61 10.80
C THR A 133 -10.34 1.93 11.26
N ASN A 134 -10.68 1.59 12.51
CA ASN A 134 -11.97 1.88 13.13
C ASN A 134 -12.02 3.24 13.84
N ILE A 135 -10.91 3.97 13.96
CA ILE A 135 -10.90 5.31 14.56
C ILE A 135 -11.45 6.31 13.53
N PRO A 136 -12.53 7.06 13.84
CA PRO A 136 -13.01 8.12 12.96
C PRO A 136 -11.90 9.13 12.65
N LYS A 137 -11.77 9.55 11.39
CA LYS A 137 -10.68 10.42 10.92
C LYS A 137 -10.51 11.70 11.75
N ASN A 138 -11.63 12.30 12.20
CA ASN A 138 -11.63 13.49 13.04
C ASN A 138 -11.13 13.27 14.49
N LYS A 139 -10.94 12.01 14.91
CA LYS A 139 -10.39 11.62 16.22
C LYS A 139 -8.92 11.18 16.14
N LEU A 140 -8.33 11.15 14.94
CA LEU A 140 -6.90 10.84 14.79
C LEU A 140 -6.04 12.01 15.28
N PRO A 141 -4.83 11.74 15.82
CA PRO A 141 -3.91 12.79 16.26
C PRO A 141 -3.50 13.69 15.10
N GLN A 142 -3.27 14.96 15.39
CA GLN A 142 -2.72 15.90 14.42
C GLN A 142 -1.20 15.77 14.38
N CYS A 143 -0.59 16.27 13.30
CA CYS A 143 0.85 16.38 13.24
C CYS A 143 1.37 17.24 14.41
N PRO A 144 2.38 16.79 15.17
CA PRO A 144 3.15 15.55 15.01
C PRO A 144 2.44 14.31 15.59
N ALA A 145 2.15 13.33 14.73
CA ALA A 145 1.44 12.10 15.10
C ALA A 145 2.43 10.92 15.23
N GLY A 146 2.38 10.24 16.36
CA GLY A 146 3.12 9.01 16.63
C GLY A 146 2.31 7.76 16.26
N PRO A 147 2.97 6.58 16.18
CA PRO A 147 2.27 5.33 15.90
C PRO A 147 1.17 5.02 16.92
N LYS A 148 0.23 4.14 16.52
CA LYS A 148 -0.91 3.71 17.36
C LYS A 148 -1.79 4.87 17.85
N ALA A 149 -2.01 5.86 16.99
CA ALA A 149 -2.82 7.06 17.25
C ALA A 149 -2.35 7.88 18.48
N LYS A 150 -1.04 7.96 18.69
CA LYS A 150 -0.45 8.74 19.79
C LYS A 150 -0.18 10.18 19.35
N GLN A 151 -0.63 11.17 20.11
CA GLN A 151 -0.20 12.56 19.92
C GLN A 151 1.24 12.73 20.44
N LEU A 152 2.16 13.23 19.61
CA LEU A 152 3.50 13.61 20.06
C LEU A 152 3.50 15.04 20.61
N MET A 153 4.50 15.36 21.42
CA MET A 153 4.73 16.71 21.93
C MET A 153 5.57 17.51 20.93
N GLY A 154 5.32 18.82 20.85
CA GLY A 154 6.00 19.73 19.94
C GLY A 154 5.20 20.02 18.67
N GLU A 155 5.78 20.83 17.79
CA GLU A 155 5.16 21.26 16.52
C GLU A 155 5.86 20.66 15.29
N ASP A 156 7.09 20.18 15.45
CA ASP A 156 7.90 19.65 14.36
C ASP A 156 7.45 18.25 13.94
N CYS A 157 7.14 18.09 12.66
CA CYS A 157 6.83 16.80 12.07
C CYS A 157 8.09 15.89 12.08
N PRO A 158 8.02 14.64 12.59
CA PRO A 158 9.14 13.69 12.52
C PRO A 158 9.62 13.36 11.10
N LEU A 159 8.78 13.61 10.09
CA LEU A 159 9.13 13.41 8.68
C LEU A 159 9.70 14.66 8.02
N HIS A 160 9.73 15.80 8.74
CA HIS A 160 10.20 17.09 8.28
C HIS A 160 9.61 17.53 6.93
N VAL A 161 8.33 17.23 6.70
CA VAL A 161 7.59 17.58 5.49
C VAL A 161 6.20 18.12 5.86
N ILE A 162 5.67 19.00 5.01
CA ILE A 162 4.27 19.40 5.07
C ILE A 162 3.45 18.30 4.39
N HIS A 163 2.47 17.76 5.11
CA HIS A 163 1.62 16.68 4.62
C HIS A 163 0.15 16.90 5.01
N PRO A 164 -0.80 16.26 4.32
CA PRO A 164 -2.22 16.28 4.68
C PRO A 164 -2.49 15.76 6.11
N PRO A 165 -3.68 16.01 6.68
CA PRO A 165 -4.04 15.50 7.99
C PRO A 165 -3.90 13.98 8.12
N THR A 166 -3.66 13.49 9.35
CA THR A 166 -3.64 12.06 9.65
C THR A 166 -4.97 11.40 9.24
N GLY A 167 -4.89 10.22 8.64
CA GLY A 167 -6.01 9.54 8.01
C GLY A 167 -6.05 9.68 6.49
N GLU A 168 -5.11 10.41 5.88
CA GLU A 168 -4.97 10.55 4.44
C GLU A 168 -3.66 9.93 3.92
N GLU A 169 -3.73 9.35 2.73
CA GLU A 169 -2.56 8.85 2.01
C GLU A 169 -1.68 10.01 1.55
N PHE A 170 -0.37 9.83 1.66
CA PHE A 170 0.58 10.83 1.22
C PHE A 170 1.87 10.18 0.74
N ALA A 171 2.22 10.43 -0.53
CA ALA A 171 3.50 10.05 -1.09
C ALA A 171 4.56 11.06 -0.63
N LEU A 172 5.62 10.56 0.01
CA LEU A 172 6.73 11.39 0.49
C LEU A 172 7.70 11.76 -0.63
N GLY A 173 7.65 11.05 -1.77
CA GLY A 173 8.62 11.20 -2.86
C GLY A 173 9.83 10.29 -2.68
N CYS A 174 10.94 10.63 -3.34
CA CYS A 174 12.13 9.79 -3.36
C CYS A 174 12.86 9.77 -2.00
N GLY A 175 12.88 8.62 -1.32
CA GLY A 175 13.56 8.43 -0.04
C GLY A 175 15.06 8.75 -0.10
N VAL A 176 15.74 8.37 -1.19
CA VAL A 176 17.17 8.67 -1.40
C VAL A 176 17.43 10.17 -1.43
N CYS A 177 16.64 10.93 -2.19
CA CYS A 177 16.81 12.37 -2.29
C CYS A 177 16.43 13.10 -0.99
N ARG A 178 15.40 12.61 -0.28
CA ARG A 178 15.00 13.16 1.03
C ARG A 178 16.09 12.99 2.08
N ASN A 179 16.67 11.79 2.18
CA ASN A 179 17.74 11.52 3.13
C ASN A 179 19.04 12.28 2.79
N ALA A 180 19.29 12.57 1.51
CA ALA A 180 20.44 13.35 1.09
C ALA A 180 20.32 14.85 1.39
N GLN A 181 19.11 15.37 1.61
CA GLN A 181 18.87 16.78 1.99
C GLN A 181 18.94 17.02 3.50
N THR A 182 19.02 15.95 4.30
CA THR A 182 19.16 15.99 5.76
C THR A 182 20.61 15.88 6.26
N PHE A 183 21.60 15.84 5.36
CA PHE A 183 23.04 15.84 5.66
C PHE A 183 23.73 17.10 5.13
#